data_AF-A0A7L5SMC4-F1
#
_entry.id   AF-A0A7L5SMC4-F1
#
_cell.length_a   1.000
_cell.length_b   1.000
_cell.length_c   1.000
_cell.angle_alpha   90.00
_cell.angle_beta   90.00
_cell.angle_gamma   90.00
#
_symmetry.space_group_name_H-M   'P 1'
#
loop_
_entity.id
_entity.type
_entity.pdbx_description
1 polymer ?
#
loop_
_entity_poly.entity_id
_entity_poly.type
_entity_poly.pdbx_seq_one_letter_code
_entity_poly.pdbx_strand_id
1 'polypeptide(L)' 'MPPDLAKKVSNFVATLAIEAGGAVDRDRPPPGTPMSVHARFSIHIPGEPVILEYTVHQDLRAIRIPVVVWID' A
#
# COMPACT_ATOMS: atom_id res chain seq x y z
N MET A 1 -15.37 -5.82 -7.11
CA MET A 1 -14.22 -5.52 -7.97
C MET A 1 -14.13 -6.61 -9.03
N PRO A 2 -14.04 -6.31 -10.35
CA PRO A 2 -13.92 -7.32 -11.41
C PRO A 2 -12.63 -8.16 -11.27
N PRO A 3 -12.57 -9.40 -11.79
CA PRO A 3 -11.41 -10.28 -11.63
C PRO A 3 -10.09 -9.68 -12.11
N ASP A 4 -10.10 -8.99 -13.25
CA ASP A 4 -8.89 -8.36 -13.79
C ASP A 4 -8.38 -7.24 -12.88
N LEU A 5 -9.28 -6.44 -12.33
CA LEU A 5 -8.93 -5.39 -11.37
C LEU A 5 -8.40 -6.00 -10.06
N ALA A 6 -9.04 -7.05 -9.55
CA ALA A 6 -8.58 -7.75 -8.34
C ALA A 6 -7.16 -8.32 -8.51
N LYS A 7 -6.83 -8.85 -9.70
CA LYS A 7 -5.48 -9.32 -10.04
C LYS A 7 -4.47 -8.17 -10.03
N LYS A 8 -4.81 -7.03 -10.63
CA LYS A 8 -3.96 -5.83 -10.63
C LYS A 8 -3.72 -5.31 -9.22
N VAL A 9 -4.76 -5.24 -8.38
CA VAL A 9 -4.64 -4.86 -6.97
C VAL A 9 -3.70 -5.81 -6.23
N SER A 10 -3.87 -7.12 -6.40
CA SER A 10 -3.02 -8.12 -5.74
C SER A 10 -1.54 -7.99 -6.14
N ASN A 11 -1.27 -7.79 -7.43
CA ASN A 11 0.08 -7.56 -7.93
C ASN A 11 0.67 -6.26 -7.36
N PHE A 12 -0.12 -5.19 -7.32
CA PHE A 12 0.32 -3.91 -6.75
C PHE A 12 0.66 -4.05 -5.26
N VAL A 13 -0.16 -4.77 -4.49
CA VAL A 13 0.09 -5.04 -3.06
C VAL A 13 1.41 -5.79 -2.85
N ALA A 14 1.70 -6.79 -3.68
CA ALA A 14 2.97 -7.52 -3.59
C ALA A 14 4.18 -6.62 -3.86
N THR A 15 4.11 -5.78 -4.91
CA THR A 15 5.14 -4.79 -5.22
C THR A 15 5.29 -3.76 -4.10
N LEU A 16 4.18 -3.23 -3.59
CA LEU A 16 4.16 -2.27 -2.49
C LEU A 16 4.87 -2.81 -1.24
N ALA A 17 4.68 -4.09 -0.91
CA ALA A 17 5.35 -4.71 0.23
C ALA A 17 6.89 -4.70 0.07
N ILE A 18 7.39 -4.98 -1.13
CA ILE A 18 8.82 -4.96 -1.46
C ILE A 18 9.36 -3.53 -1.38
N GLU A 19 8.66 -2.57 -1.98
CA GLU A 19 9.08 -1.17 -2.01
C GLU A 19 9.06 -0.53 -0.62
N ALA A 20 8.02 -0.78 0.17
CA ALA A 20 7.91 -0.30 1.54
C ALA A 20 9.01 -0.88 2.43
N GLY A 21 9.29 -2.18 2.33
CA GLY A 21 10.41 -2.81 3.04
C GLY A 21 11.76 -2.18 2.66
N GLY A 22 12.02 -2.03 1.36
CA GLY A 22 13.25 -1.40 0.87
C GLY A 22 13.36 0.09 1.19
N ALA A 23 12.25 0.80 1.41
CA ALA A 23 12.27 2.17 1.89
C ALA A 23 12.68 2.23 3.37
N VAL A 24 12.07 1.38 4.21
CA VAL A 24 12.41 1.27 5.64
C VAL A 24 13.87 0.87 5.84
N ASP A 25 14.37 -0.12 5.10
CA ASP A 25 15.77 -0.56 5.19
C ASP A 25 16.79 0.54 4.84
N ARG A 26 16.36 1.61 4.17
CA ARG A 26 17.19 2.75 3.76
C ARG A 26 16.87 4.04 4.50
N ASP A 27 16.11 3.96 5.61
CA ASP A 27 15.62 5.12 6.36
C ASP A 27 14.90 6.16 5.48
N ARG A 28 14.12 5.69 4.50
CA ARG A 28 13.28 6.52 3.62
C ARG A 28 11.80 6.36 3.93
N PRO A 29 10.98 7.37 3.65
CA PRO A 29 9.52 7.23 3.75
C PRO A 29 9.00 6.09 2.85
N PRO A 30 8.09 5.23 3.34
CA PRO A 30 7.35 4.28 2.52
C PRO A 30 6.55 4.95 1.39
N PRO A 31 6.23 4.23 0.31
CA PRO A 31 5.45 4.76 -0.81
C PRO A 31 4.08 5.33 -0.41
N GLY A 32 3.66 6.42 -1.05
CA GLY A 32 2.37 7.04 -0.84
C GLY A 32 2.41 8.27 0.06
N THR A 33 1.23 8.79 0.37
CA THR A 33 1.05 10.03 1.14
C THR A 33 0.87 9.68 2.61
N PRO A 34 1.70 10.23 3.53
CA PRO A 34 1.49 10.04 4.96
C PRO A 34 0.17 10.67 5.38
N MET A 35 -0.62 9.91 6.15
CA MET A 35 -1.82 10.39 6.81
C MET A 35 -1.48 10.91 8.21
N SER A 36 -2.30 11.79 8.76
CA SER A 36 -2.07 12.42 10.07
C SER A 36 -2.07 11.45 11.27
N VAL A 37 -2.41 10.17 11.05
CA VAL A 37 -2.69 9.19 12.09
C VAL A 37 -1.76 7.97 11.96
N HIS A 38 -1.06 7.63 13.05
CA HIS A 38 -0.39 6.35 13.29
C HIS A 38 0.50 5.80 12.16
N ALA A 39 1.34 6.64 11.54
CA ALA A 39 2.24 6.23 10.45
C ALA A 39 1.52 5.45 9.33
N ARG A 40 0.27 5.83 9.05
CA ARG A 40 -0.54 5.28 7.97
C ARG A 40 -0.24 6.03 6.68
N PHE A 41 -0.20 5.31 5.58
CA PHE A 41 0.04 5.85 4.26
C PHE A 41 -1.17 5.57 3.37
N SER A 42 -1.55 6.54 2.55
CA SER A 42 -2.54 6.38 1.49
C SER A 42 -1.82 6.32 0.14
N ILE A 43 -2.19 5.37 -0.71
CA ILE A 43 -1.62 5.25 -2.04
C ILE A 43 -2.69 4.89 -3.06
N HIS A 44 -2.63 5.56 -4.21
CA HIS A 44 -3.49 5.28 -5.35
C HIS A 44 -2.80 4.28 -6.27
N ILE A 45 -3.54 3.30 -6.79
CA ILE A 45 -3.01 2.38 -7.80
C ILE A 45 -2.99 3.10 -9.15
N PRO A 46 -1.82 3.31 -9.79
CA PRO A 46 -1.75 4.05 -11.04
C PRO A 46 -2.64 3.45 -12.13
N GLY A 47 -3.53 4.28 -12.70
CA GLY A 47 -4.44 3.88 -13.77
C GLY A 47 -5.68 3.09 -13.36
N GLU A 48 -5.88 2.82 -12.06
CA GLU A 48 -7.04 2.07 -11.56
C GLU A 48 -7.81 2.88 -10.51
N PRO A 49 -9.15 2.77 -10.40
CA PRO A 49 -9.96 3.54 -9.44
C PRO A 49 -9.91 2.95 -8.03
N VAL A 50 -8.69 2.68 -7.53
CA VAL A 50 -8.45 2.00 -6.25
C VAL A 50 -7.47 2.78 -5.39
N ILE A 51 -7.87 3.03 -4.14
CA ILE A 51 -7.03 3.61 -3.09
C ILE A 51 -6.79 2.55 -2.02
N LEU A 52 -5.54 2.42 -1.60
CA LEU A 52 -5.13 1.62 -0.46
C LEU A 52 -4.72 2.53 0.68
N GLU A 53 -5.05 2.14 1.90
CA GLU A 53 -4.38 2.69 3.08
C GLU A 53 -3.68 1.56 3.81
N TYR A 54 -2.44 1.81 4.25
CA TYR A 54 -1.60 0.78 4.82
C TYR A 54 -0.66 1.30 5.90
N THR A 55 -0.20 0.40 6.75
CA THR A 55 0.83 0.65 7.77
C THR A 55 1.99 -0.31 7.55
N VAL A 56 3.20 0.13 7.88
CA VAL A 56 4.40 -0.73 7.87
C VAL A 56 4.70 -1.20 9.30
N HIS A 57 4.87 -2.51 9.47
CA HIS A 57 5.23 -3.13 10.74
C HIS A 57 6.63 -3.71 10.62
N GLN A 58 7.64 -2.94 11.01
CA GLN A 58 9.05 -3.31 10.86
C GLN A 58 9.41 -4.59 11.63
N ASP A 59 8.95 -4.71 12.89
CA ASP A 59 9.19 -5.89 13.73
C ASP A 59 8.63 -7.17 13.12
N LEU A 60 7.50 -7.07 12.42
CA LEU A 60 6.82 -8.18 11.77
C LEU A 60 7.29 -8.42 10.34
N ARG A 61 8.15 -7.55 9.79
CA ARG A 61 8.54 -7.51 8.37
C ARG A 61 7.33 -7.61 7.45
N ALA A 62 6.30 -6.84 7.74
CA ALA A 62 5.02 -6.91 7.04
C ALA A 62 4.43 -5.52 6.79
N ILE A 63 3.61 -5.41 5.74
CA ILE A 63 2.65 -4.32 5.60
C ILE A 63 1.26 -4.82 5.97
N ARG A 64 0.46 -3.97 6.62
CA ARG A 64 -0.95 -4.23 6.91
C ARG A 64 -1.78 -3.25 6.09
N ILE A 65 -2.72 -3.76 5.30
CA ILE A 65 -3.63 -2.96 4.47
C ILE A 65 -5.03 -3.06 5.08
N PRO A 66 -5.41 -2.17 6.02
CA PRO A 66 -6.75 -2.15 6.61
C PRO A 66 -7.85 -1.67 5.67
N VAL A 67 -7.51 -0.90 4.63
CA VAL A 67 -8.49 -0.27 3.74
C VAL A 67 -8.10 -0.48 2.28
N VAL A 68 -9.08 -0.96 1.52
CA VAL A 68 -9.09 -1.02 0.06
C VAL A 68 -10.39 -0.37 -0.39
N VAL A 69 -10.30 0.81 -1.00
CA VAL A 69 -11.45 1.54 -1.54
C VAL A 69 -11.46 1.37 -3.05
N TRP A 70 -12.54 0.82 -3.58
CA TRP A 70 -12.85 0.85 -5.01
C TRP A 70 -13.94 1.90 -5.21
N ILE A 71 -13.67 2.92 -6.01
CA ILE A 71 -14.47 4.17 -6.08
C ILE A 71 -15.65 4.07 -7.07
N ASP A 72 -15.72 2.98 -7.83
CA ASP A 72 -16.73 2.73 -8.87
C ASP A 72 -18.04 2.15 -8.30
#